data_AF-X0WN78-F1
#
_entry.id   AF-X0WN78-F1
#
_cell.length_a   1.000
_cell.length_b   1.000
_cell.length_c   1.000
_cell.angle_alpha   90.00
_cell.angle_beta   90.00
_cell.angle_gamma   90.00
#
_symmetry.space_group_name_H-M   'P 1'
#
loop_
_entity.id
_entity.type
_entity.pdbx_description
1 polymer ?
#
loop_
_entity_poly.entity_id
_entity_poly.type
_entity_poly.pdbx_seq_one_letter_code
_entity_poly.pdbx_strand_id
1 'polypeptide(L)' 'MLPTITVDDKKCNDPLSCRKCLLICPAHGLGLGTKVGPRKFQEIDRSQFIVSGVRFEKCTACMECVNICPKSAIQVSF' A
#
# COMPACT_ATOMS: atom_id res chain seq x y z
N MET A 1 4.93 -18.04 -11.06
CA MET A 1 4.23 -16.78 -11.38
C MET A 1 4.33 -15.88 -10.17
N LEU A 2 4.66 -14.61 -10.37
CA LEU A 2 4.79 -13.64 -9.29
C LEU A 2 3.41 -13.01 -9.03
N PRO A 3 2.98 -12.88 -7.77
CA PRO A 3 1.72 -12.22 -7.47
C PRO A 3 1.80 -10.73 -7.82
N THR A 4 0.73 -10.20 -8.39
CA THR A 4 0.58 -8.78 -8.70
C THR A 4 -0.32 -8.14 -7.65
N ILE A 5 0.13 -7.02 -7.08
CA ILE A 5 -0.63 -6.26 -6.09
C ILE A 5 -0.99 -4.91 -6.69
N THR A 6 -2.28 -4.65 -6.84
CA THR A 6 -2.81 -3.36 -7.32
C THR A 6 -3.51 -2.64 -6.18
N VAL A 7 -3.28 -1.33 -6.07
CA VAL A 7 -3.87 -0.48 -5.03
C VAL A 7 -4.59 0.69 -5.69
N ASP A 8 -5.86 0.87 -5.36
CA ASP A 8 -6.69 1.97 -5.82
C ASP A 8 -6.45 3.21 -4.95
N ASP A 9 -5.63 4.15 -5.45
CA ASP A 9 -5.37 5.44 -4.79
C ASP A 9 -6.65 6.23 -4.50
N LYS A 10 -7.65 6.13 -5.39
CA LYS A 10 -8.93 6.86 -5.26
C LYS A 10 -9.77 6.40 -4.07
N LYS A 11 -9.59 5.15 -3.64
CA LYS A 11 -10.25 4.59 -2.46
C LYS A 11 -9.37 4.82 -1.22
N CYS A 12 -8.05 4.71 -1.37
CA CYS A 12 -7.09 4.88 -0.29
C CYS A 12 -6.74 6.36 0.00
N ASN A 13 -7.69 7.11 0.57
CA ASN A 13 -7.50 8.56 0.79
C ASN A 13 -6.53 8.94 1.93
N ASP A 14 -6.37 8.10 2.95
CA ASP A 14 -5.46 8.39 4.08
C ASP A 14 -4.68 7.12 4.50
N PRO A 15 -3.64 6.76 3.74
CA PRO A 15 -2.83 5.59 4.05
C PRO A 15 -1.96 5.77 5.28
N LEU A 16 -1.57 7.00 5.61
CA LEU A 16 -0.69 7.32 6.74
C LEU A 16 -1.37 7.01 8.08
N SER A 17 -2.64 7.42 8.23
CA SER A 17 -3.42 7.16 9.43
C SER A 17 -3.88 5.71 9.52
N CYS A 18 -4.28 5.12 8.38
CA CYS A 18 -4.84 3.77 8.36
C CYS A 18 -3.77 2.70 8.62
N ARG A 19 -2.74 2.61 7.74
CA ARG A 19 -1.61 1.66 7.78
C ARG A 19 -1.89 0.19 8.13
N LYS A 20 -3.16 -0.24 8.21
CA LYS A 20 -3.56 -1.61 8.63
C LYS A 20 -3.00 -2.68 7.71
N CYS A 21 -3.02 -2.42 6.40
CA CYS A 21 -2.47 -3.32 5.38
C CYS A 21 -0.95 -3.51 5.50
N LEU A 22 -0.22 -2.49 5.96
CA LEU A 22 1.22 -2.59 6.24
C LEU A 22 1.48 -3.38 7.52
N LEU A 23 0.66 -3.17 8.56
CA LEU A 23 0.82 -3.82 9.86
C LEU A 23 0.49 -5.31 9.84
N ILE A 24 -0.50 -5.73 9.05
CA ILE A 24 -0.89 -7.14 8.99
C ILE A 24 0.07 -7.97 8.15
N CYS A 25 0.76 -7.38 7.17
CA CYS A 25 1.53 -8.14 6.19
C CYS A 25 2.86 -8.64 6.79
N PRO A 26 3.03 -9.96 7.06
CA PRO A 26 4.25 -10.47 7.67
C PRO A 26 5.46 -10.32 6.73
N ALA A 27 5.23 -10.46 5.44
CA ALA A 27 6.26 -10.37 4.40
C ALA A 27 6.68 -8.93 4.07
N HIS A 28 5.96 -7.92 4.58
CA HIS A 28 6.16 -6.51 4.24
C HIS A 28 6.22 -6.29 2.71
N GLY A 29 5.26 -6.89 1.99
CA GLY A 29 5.15 -6.79 0.53
C GLY A 29 4.67 -5.41 0.05
N LEU A 30 3.92 -4.72 0.90
CA LEU A 30 3.39 -3.38 0.69
C LEU A 30 4.32 -2.33 1.30
N GLY A 31 4.49 -1.22 0.61
CA GLY A 31 5.24 -0.05 1.08
C GLY A 31 4.37 1.18 1.13
N LEU A 32 4.69 2.08 2.06
CA LEU A 32 4.16 3.44 2.08
C LEU A 32 5.15 4.32 1.31
N GLY A 33 4.66 4.95 0.24
CA GLY A 33 5.42 5.88 -0.57
C GLY A 33 4.68 7.20 -0.73
N THR A 34 5.23 8.07 -1.57
CA THR A 34 4.63 9.35 -1.93
C THR A 34 4.55 9.47 -3.44
N LYS A 35 3.48 10.08 -3.96
CA LYS A 35 3.33 10.35 -5.41
C LYS A 35 4.37 11.36 -5.91
N VAL A 36 4.80 12.25 -5.01
CA VAL A 36 5.80 13.27 -5.27
C VAL A 36 7.09 12.93 -4.56
N GLY A 37 8.22 13.23 -5.20
CA GLY A 37 9.53 13.13 -4.55
C GLY A 37 9.66 14.19 -3.44
N PRO A 38 10.39 13.89 -2.35
CA PRO A 38 10.64 14.86 -1.29
C PRO A 38 11.42 16.05 -1.84
N ARG A 39 11.02 17.26 -1.45
CA ARG A 39 11.73 18.51 -1.76
C ARG A 39 12.39 19.05 -0.51
N LYS A 40 13.59 19.63 -0.65
CA LYS A 40 14.33 20.22 0.48
C LYS A 40 13.47 21.30 1.14
N PHE A 41 13.38 21.24 2.48
CA PHE A 41 12.64 22.20 3.32
C PHE A 41 11.13 22.29 3.03
N GLN A 42 10.54 21.28 2.40
CA GLN A 42 9.10 21.24 2.14
C GLN A 42 8.50 19.96 2.71
N GLU A 43 7.48 20.12 3.56
CA GLU A 43 6.69 18.99 4.01
C GLU A 43 5.82 18.46 2.87
N ILE A 44 5.66 17.13 2.84
CA ILE A 44 4.79 16.48 1.87
C ILE A 44 3.38 16.47 2.45
N ASP A 45 2.43 16.99 1.68
CA ASP A 45 1.02 16.92 2.03
C ASP A 45 0.59 15.47 2.29
N ARG A 46 -0.23 15.29 3.34
CA ARG A 46 -0.74 13.96 3.75
C ARG A 46 -1.50 13.24 2.62
N SER A 47 -2.12 13.99 1.72
CA SER A 47 -2.85 13.46 0.56
C SER A 47 -1.96 12.88 -0.54
N GLN A 48 -0.65 13.17 -0.51
CA GLN A 48 0.31 12.69 -1.49
C GLN A 48 0.88 11.31 -1.13
N PHE A 49 0.61 10.82 0.08
CA PHE A 49 1.03 9.49 0.49
C PHE A 49 0.18 8.43 -0.19
N ILE A 50 0.84 7.36 -0.64
CA ILE A 50 0.21 6.21 -1.29
C ILE A 50 0.77 4.91 -0.74
N VAL A 51 -0.01 3.84 -0.89
CA VAL A 51 0.44 2.48 -0.61
C VAL A 51 0.55 1.75 -1.93
N SER A 52 1.67 1.10 -2.16
CA SER A 52 1.90 0.29 -3.36
C SER A 52 2.58 -1.03 -3.01
N GLY A 53 2.39 -2.03 -3.86
CA GLY A 53 3.19 -3.25 -3.82
C GLY A 53 4.63 -2.93 -4.21
N VAL A 54 5.59 -3.23 -3.34
CA VAL A 54 7.01 -2.93 -3.59
C VAL A 54 7.82 -4.23 -3.68
N ARG A 55 7.45 -5.26 -2.94
CA ARG A 55 8.19 -6.54 -2.86
C ARG A 55 7.30 -7.70 -3.26
N PHE A 56 7.04 -7.82 -4.56
CA PHE A 56 6.20 -8.88 -5.12
C PHE A 56 6.82 -10.27 -4.91
N GLU A 57 8.15 -10.40 -4.90
CA GLU A 57 8.81 -11.69 -4.66
C GLU A 57 8.60 -12.25 -3.25
N LYS A 58 8.29 -11.38 -2.28
CA LYS A 58 8.03 -11.79 -0.89
C LYS A 58 6.56 -12.05 -0.62
N CYS A 59 5.67 -11.65 -1.52
CA CYS A 59 4.24 -11.80 -1.30
C CYS A 59 3.85 -13.27 -1.44
N THR A 60 3.21 -13.81 -0.40
CA THR A 60 2.65 -15.18 -0.38
C THR A 60 1.19 -15.22 -0.83
N ALA A 61 0.62 -14.07 -1.21
CA ALA A 61 -0.78 -13.91 -1.60
C ALA A 61 -1.78 -14.47 -0.57
N CYS A 62 -1.51 -14.28 0.72
CA CYS A 62 -2.42 -14.64 1.81
C CYS A 62 -3.77 -13.88 1.81
N MET A 63 -3.90 -12.81 1.01
CA MET A 63 -5.08 -11.95 0.89
C MET A 63 -5.52 -11.22 2.18
N GLU A 64 -4.74 -11.28 3.25
CA GLU A 64 -5.05 -10.59 4.51
C GLU A 64 -5.13 -9.06 4.35
N CYS A 65 -4.27 -8.49 3.50
CA CYS A 65 -4.30 -7.05 3.20
C CYS A 65 -5.60 -6.61 2.52
N VAL A 66 -6.24 -7.49 1.75
CA VAL A 66 -7.54 -7.24 1.12
C VAL A 66 -8.65 -7.30 2.17
N ASN A 67 -8.61 -8.33 3.04
CA ASN A 67 -9.63 -8.56 4.06
C ASN A 67 -9.65 -7.46 5.15
N ILE A 68 -8.49 -6.98 5.58
CA ILE A 68 -8.40 -5.94 6.62
C ILE A 68 -8.78 -4.55 6.10
N CYS A 69 -8.76 -4.34 4.77
CA CYS A 69 -8.93 -3.02 4.19
C CYS A 69 -10.40 -2.58 4.27
N PRO A 70 -10.76 -1.56 5.07
CA PRO A 70 -12.16 -1.15 5.24
C PRO A 70 -12.77 -0.56 3.96
N LYS A 71 -11.93 -0.16 3.01
CA LYS A 71 -12.34 0.45 1.74
C LYS A 71 -12.16 -0.48 0.55
N SER A 72 -11.73 -1.73 0.79
CA SER A 72 -11.44 -2.72 -0.26
C SER A 72 -10.63 -2.12 -1.43
N ALA A 73 -9.59 -1.36 -1.09
CA ALA A 73 -8.77 -0.62 -2.05
C ALA A 73 -7.60 -1.44 -2.61
N ILE A 74 -7.39 -2.66 -2.12
CA ILE A 74 -6.26 -3.51 -2.47
C ILE A 74 -6.78 -4.73 -3.20
N GLN A 75 -6.13 -5.10 -4.29
CA GLN A 75 -6.37 -6.32 -5.04
C GLN A 75 -5.06 -7.08 -5.21
N VAL A 76 -5.15 -8.41 -5.15
CA VAL A 76 -4.01 -9.31 -5.35
C VAL A 76 -4.43 -10.34 -6.40
N SER A 77 -3.62 -10.51 -7.44
CA SER A 77 -3.83 -11.47 -8.54
C SER A 77 -2.56 -12.28 -8.79
N PHE A 78 -2.68 -13.38 -9.53
CA PHE A 78 -1.58 -14.28 -9.91
C PHE A 78 -1.35 -14.30 -11.42
#